data_AF-A0A9D8BQZ3-F1
#
_entry.id   AF-A0A9D8BQZ3-F1
#
_cell.length_a   1.000
_cell.length_b   1.000
_cell.length_c   1.000
_cell.angle_alpha   90.00
_cell.angle_beta   90.00
_cell.angle_gamma   90.00
#
_symmetry.space_group_name_H-M   'P 1'
#
loop_
_entity.id
_entity.type
_entity.pdbx_description
1 polymer ?
#
loop_
_entity_poly.entity_id
_entity_poly.type
_entity_poly.pdbx_seq_one_letter_code
_entity_poly.pdbx_strand_id
1 'polypeptide(L)'
;MLRPRKDRAARRAGIALMFAAVVVCSMQPRVVSAQAFHPTGLREPTPEEKAWWEKNAIKITGPTRLAAPPAAYKNTRYLPKVGSQIQGSCAAWAVSYYYKTYQEAREHGWVNPNPAVNPERVMSPAYIYSLNCGGVDNGSSMQGNAKSIVEFGNATWKDATEATLPCYKWPTEDMFRNAIPYRGLSVAEIDLSTVSGLAALKEHLASGDPAVTQVAGTFTNFDGYPNDPRGVSNTVYFAHAGSNRDARGHALMIIGYDDNKRYFDGATTKSGALLLVNSWGTNWGVVEPSVGTRGFMWISYEYFRTYRVAGIDPIHAVMMTDRIGHQPKMYGVVAADHVYRAELKLQILGGDKGVPGVTNDPDWAVNAFPSIGMVPIRGDQRVVVDLTDGLTSAPDTHSFWLSAFDARVDFPFRTSDTGTITYFAIERVGKPRVECQDVPLQTAEMEYRYLNIGVLQPDRTVTFESFTGVNSNSAWGDYDNDGDLDVAVCSLNTIKLYRNDNGVFRDARLSIPSLQSGRAAWGDFNDDGRLDLALCGIKADRTYITQVYRNRGGGELVETGIALPGVAMG
;
A
#
# COMPACT_ATOMS: atom_id res chain seq x y z
N MET A 1 46.83 57.66 28.59
CA MET A 1 46.99 57.38 30.03
C MET A 1 45.65 56.94 30.60
N LEU A 2 45.67 55.82 31.34
CA LEU A 2 44.85 55.51 32.52
C LEU A 2 43.29 55.56 32.42
N ARG A 3 42.73 54.34 32.31
CA ARG A 3 41.61 53.71 33.08
C ARG A 3 41.25 54.39 34.45
N PRO A 4 40.17 54.01 35.22
CA PRO A 4 39.25 52.84 35.09
C PRO A 4 37.75 52.99 35.56
N ARG A 5 36.98 51.91 35.31
CA ARG A 5 36.05 51.14 36.20
C ARG A 5 34.59 51.58 36.52
N LYS A 6 33.72 50.56 36.26
CA LYS A 6 32.77 49.84 37.14
C LYS A 6 31.25 50.13 37.03
N ASP A 7 30.58 49.11 36.47
CA ASP A 7 29.48 48.30 37.03
C ASP A 7 28.07 48.87 37.34
N ARG A 8 27.12 48.14 36.72
CA ARG A 8 25.80 47.66 37.19
C ARG A 8 24.51 48.45 36.88
N ALA A 9 23.72 47.79 36.02
CA ALA A 9 22.30 47.41 36.20
C ALA A 9 21.20 48.48 36.04
N ALA A 10 20.36 48.32 35.01
CA ALA A 10 19.01 47.73 35.10
C ALA A 10 18.08 48.18 33.95
N ARG A 11 17.44 47.17 33.32
CA ARG A 11 16.09 47.13 32.71
C ARG A 11 15.60 48.34 31.89
N ARG A 12 15.35 48.09 30.60
CA ARG A 12 14.02 48.34 29.99
C ARG A 12 13.78 47.41 28.81
N ALA A 13 12.60 46.80 28.86
CA ALA A 13 12.06 45.86 27.88
C ALA A 13 11.79 46.54 26.54
N GLY A 14 12.15 45.84 25.47
CA GLY A 14 11.67 46.08 24.11
C GLY A 14 11.55 44.71 23.46
N ILE A 15 10.36 44.12 23.55
CA ILE A 15 10.00 42.90 22.85
C ILE A 15 10.07 43.22 21.36
N ALA A 16 11.14 42.80 20.69
CA ALA A 16 11.17 42.72 19.24
C ALA A 16 10.62 41.34 18.87
N LEU A 17 9.33 41.28 18.50
CA LEU A 17 8.83 40.19 17.67
C LEU A 17 9.65 40.22 16.37
N MET A 18 10.70 39.40 16.29
CA MET A 18 11.20 38.96 14.99
C MET A 18 10.16 37.99 14.45
N PHE A 19 9.20 38.52 13.69
CA PHE A 19 8.58 37.74 12.64
C PHE A 19 9.72 37.29 11.72
N ALA A 20 10.16 36.05 11.89
CA ALA A 20 10.87 35.34 10.85
C ALA A 20 9.87 35.21 9.69
N ALA A 21 9.85 36.23 8.83
CA ALA A 21 9.30 36.11 7.50
C ALA A 21 10.12 35.00 6.84
N VAL A 22 9.57 33.79 6.86
CA VAL A 22 9.95 32.73 5.94
C VAL A 22 9.83 33.39 4.57
N VAL A 23 10.97 33.78 4.02
CA VAL A 23 11.09 34.05 2.59
C VAL A 23 10.83 32.68 1.98
N VAL A 24 9.55 32.41 1.71
CA VAL A 24 9.15 31.51 0.65
C VAL A 24 9.76 32.14 -0.58
N CYS A 25 11.01 31.80 -0.84
CA CYS A 25 11.58 31.95 -2.15
C CYS A 25 10.69 31.04 -2.96
N SER A 26 9.69 31.63 -3.60
CA SER A 26 8.99 31.03 -4.71
C SER A 26 10.10 30.65 -5.68
N MET A 27 10.58 29.41 -5.57
CA MET A 27 11.00 28.69 -6.75
C MET A 27 9.79 28.84 -7.65
N GLN A 28 9.95 29.74 -8.62
CA GLN A 28 8.95 29.93 -9.65
C GLN A 28 8.56 28.52 -10.12
N PRO A 29 7.26 28.26 -10.34
CA PRO A 29 6.87 27.02 -11.00
C PRO A 29 7.80 26.90 -12.20
N ARG A 30 8.43 25.74 -12.41
CA ARG A 30 9.20 25.57 -13.63
C ARG A 30 8.23 25.96 -14.73
N VAL A 31 8.61 27.05 -15.38
CA VAL A 31 7.82 27.74 -16.37
C VAL A 31 7.25 26.64 -17.25
N VAL A 32 5.93 26.50 -17.24
CA VAL A 32 5.24 26.00 -18.42
C VAL A 32 5.74 26.99 -19.46
N SER A 33 6.84 26.65 -20.16
CA SER A 33 7.31 27.42 -21.30
C SER A 33 6.05 27.63 -22.10
N ALA A 34 5.81 28.86 -22.55
CA ALA A 34 4.60 29.32 -23.23
C ALA A 34 4.28 28.57 -24.55
N GLN A 35 4.77 27.35 -24.69
CA GLN A 35 4.90 26.51 -25.86
C GLN A 35 4.46 25.05 -25.60
N ALA A 36 4.11 24.64 -24.36
CA ALA A 36 3.57 23.29 -24.09
C ALA A 36 2.05 23.29 -24.23
N PHE A 37 1.49 22.57 -25.21
CA PHE A 37 0.03 22.48 -25.39
C PHE A 37 -0.59 21.47 -24.41
N HIS A 38 0.15 20.42 -24.05
CA HIS A 38 -0.24 19.43 -23.05
C HIS A 38 0.87 19.19 -22.01
N PRO A 39 0.52 18.85 -20.76
CA PRO A 39 1.48 18.55 -19.71
C PRO A 39 2.23 17.22 -19.95
N THR A 40 3.52 17.21 -19.60
CA THR A 40 4.42 16.04 -19.58
C THR A 40 5.15 16.01 -18.24
N GLY A 41 5.61 14.85 -17.79
CA GLY A 41 6.49 14.76 -16.62
C GLY A 41 6.99 13.36 -16.33
N LEU A 42 7.49 12.69 -17.37
CA LEU A 42 8.36 11.54 -17.17
C LEU A 42 9.73 12.08 -16.75
N ARG A 43 10.21 11.65 -15.59
CA ARG A 43 11.61 11.85 -15.18
C ARG A 43 12.37 10.53 -15.15
N GLU A 44 13.69 10.64 -15.12
CA GLU A 44 14.53 9.47 -14.85
C GLU A 44 14.28 8.93 -13.45
N PRO A 45 14.43 7.63 -13.24
CA PRO A 45 14.43 7.07 -11.89
C PRO A 45 15.55 7.68 -11.03
N THR A 46 15.27 7.95 -9.75
CA THR A 46 16.31 8.37 -8.79
C THR A 46 17.31 7.23 -8.57
N PRO A 47 18.51 7.49 -8.04
CA PRO A 47 19.45 6.42 -7.69
C PRO A 47 18.85 5.34 -6.77
N GLU A 48 18.00 5.74 -5.82
CA GLU A 48 17.29 4.81 -4.94
C GLU A 48 16.26 3.96 -5.69
N GLU A 49 15.49 4.57 -6.60
CA GLU A 49 14.56 3.84 -7.47
C GLU A 49 15.32 2.86 -8.38
N LYS A 50 16.46 3.26 -8.96
CA LYS A 50 17.31 2.39 -9.79
C LYS A 50 17.83 1.19 -8.99
N ALA A 51 18.41 1.43 -7.81
CA ALA A 51 18.94 0.37 -6.95
C ALA A 51 17.85 -0.60 -6.50
N TRP A 52 16.66 -0.10 -6.14
CA TRP A 52 15.54 -0.96 -5.81
C TRP A 52 15.09 -1.76 -7.03
N TRP A 53 14.99 -1.13 -8.20
CA TRP A 53 14.57 -1.79 -9.43
C TRP A 53 15.51 -2.91 -9.85
N GLU A 54 16.82 -2.67 -9.83
CA GLU A 54 17.85 -3.67 -10.16
C GLU A 54 17.78 -4.92 -9.27
N LYS A 55 17.37 -4.75 -8.00
CA LYS A 55 17.23 -5.85 -7.05
C LYS A 55 15.92 -6.64 -7.22
N ASN A 56 14.82 -5.97 -7.59
CA ASN A 56 13.48 -6.54 -7.49
C ASN A 56 12.81 -6.85 -8.85
N ALA A 57 13.23 -6.20 -9.93
CA ALA A 57 12.60 -6.36 -11.24
C ALA A 57 13.04 -7.65 -11.94
N ILE A 58 12.05 -8.41 -12.41
CA ILE A 58 12.29 -9.55 -13.29
C ILE A 58 12.66 -9.03 -14.68
N LYS A 59 13.85 -9.38 -15.18
CA LYS A 59 14.31 -9.02 -16.52
C LYS A 59 13.86 -10.05 -17.54
N ILE A 60 12.92 -9.66 -18.40
CA ILE A 60 12.43 -10.50 -19.49
C ILE A 60 13.24 -10.18 -20.75
N THR A 61 14.10 -11.11 -21.14
CA THR A 61 15.06 -10.92 -22.25
C THR A 61 14.56 -11.44 -23.60
N GLY A 62 13.47 -12.21 -23.61
CA GLY A 62 12.90 -12.81 -24.80
C GLY A 62 11.56 -13.53 -24.55
N PRO A 63 10.89 -13.98 -25.62
CA PRO A 63 9.66 -14.76 -25.51
C PRO A 63 9.90 -16.11 -24.83
N THR A 64 8.91 -16.60 -24.09
CA THR A 64 8.99 -17.90 -23.40
C THR A 64 8.22 -18.99 -24.12
N ARG A 65 7.25 -18.63 -24.97
CA ARG A 65 6.41 -19.58 -25.70
C ARG A 65 7.02 -19.93 -27.05
N LEU A 66 6.88 -21.20 -27.43
CA LEU A 66 7.33 -21.71 -28.74
C LEU A 66 6.43 -21.25 -29.90
N ALA A 67 5.13 -21.06 -29.65
CA ALA A 67 4.19 -20.58 -30.65
C ALA A 67 4.24 -19.05 -30.75
N ALA A 68 4.34 -18.54 -31.98
CA ALA A 68 4.29 -17.11 -32.23
C ALA A 68 2.91 -16.53 -31.85
N PRO A 69 2.88 -15.32 -31.25
CA PRO A 69 1.61 -14.65 -30.98
C PRO A 69 0.93 -14.20 -32.30
N PRO A 70 -0.37 -13.87 -32.29
CA PRO A 70 -1.09 -13.43 -33.49
C PRO A 70 -0.44 -12.18 -34.12
N ALA A 71 -0.67 -11.91 -35.40
CA ALA A 71 -0.10 -10.74 -36.08
C ALA A 71 -0.61 -9.39 -35.55
N ALA A 72 -1.75 -9.38 -34.86
CA ALA A 72 -2.29 -8.20 -34.19
C ALA A 72 -3.08 -8.62 -32.95
N TYR A 73 -3.01 -7.81 -31.89
CA TYR A 73 -3.74 -8.04 -30.64
C TYR A 73 -4.02 -6.72 -29.92
N LYS A 74 -5.15 -6.62 -29.21
CA LYS A 74 -5.54 -5.42 -28.45
C LYS A 74 -6.25 -5.77 -27.13
N ASN A 75 -5.79 -5.14 -26.06
CA ASN A 75 -6.29 -5.23 -24.69
C ASN A 75 -7.23 -4.05 -24.39
N THR A 76 -8.49 -4.10 -24.88
CA THR A 76 -9.43 -2.98 -24.75
C THR A 76 -10.61 -3.23 -23.82
N ARG A 77 -10.93 -4.49 -23.51
CA ARG A 77 -12.11 -4.86 -22.70
C ARG A 77 -12.11 -4.24 -21.29
N TYR A 78 -10.96 -4.25 -20.62
CA TYR A 78 -10.80 -3.77 -19.24
C TYR A 78 -10.19 -2.38 -19.15
N LEU A 79 -10.03 -1.70 -20.29
CA LEU A 79 -9.44 -0.37 -20.34
C LEU A 79 -10.39 0.65 -19.69
N PRO A 80 -9.93 1.47 -18.72
CA PRO A 80 -10.76 2.55 -18.20
C PRO A 80 -11.01 3.62 -19.26
N LYS A 81 -12.01 4.46 -19.03
CA LYS A 81 -12.26 5.64 -19.88
C LYS A 81 -11.00 6.48 -20.05
N VAL A 82 -10.76 6.96 -21.27
CA VAL A 82 -9.63 7.86 -21.57
C VAL A 82 -9.71 9.09 -20.66
N GLY A 83 -8.66 9.31 -19.89
CA GLY A 83 -8.54 10.44 -18.96
C GLY A 83 -7.63 11.54 -19.48
N SER A 84 -7.59 12.64 -18.74
CA SER A 84 -6.77 13.81 -19.04
C SER A 84 -6.04 14.25 -17.77
N GLN A 85 -4.72 14.21 -17.82
CA GLN A 85 -3.87 14.72 -16.76
C GLN A 85 -3.88 16.26 -16.76
N ILE A 86 -3.72 16.86 -15.59
CA ILE A 86 -3.59 18.32 -15.42
C ILE A 86 -2.25 18.74 -14.78
N GLN A 87 -1.48 17.78 -14.28
CA GLN A 87 -0.11 17.99 -13.76
C GLN A 87 0.92 17.31 -14.68
N GLY A 88 2.21 17.46 -14.40
CA GLY A 88 3.31 16.68 -14.99
C GLY A 88 3.30 15.19 -14.60
N SER A 89 2.13 14.55 -14.54
CA SER A 89 1.91 13.25 -13.90
C SER A 89 1.79 12.09 -14.89
N CYS A 90 2.25 12.22 -16.14
CA CYS A 90 2.03 11.22 -17.19
C CYS A 90 2.47 9.79 -16.82
N ALA A 91 3.60 9.66 -16.11
CA ALA A 91 4.07 8.35 -15.64
C ALA A 91 3.13 7.74 -14.59
N ALA A 92 2.58 8.56 -13.69
CA ALA A 92 1.59 8.09 -12.72
C ALA A 92 0.26 7.75 -13.41
N TRP A 93 -0.17 8.51 -14.42
CA TRP A 93 -1.34 8.17 -15.23
C TRP A 93 -1.18 6.84 -15.98
N ALA A 94 -0.03 6.62 -16.62
CA ALA A 94 0.20 5.38 -17.35
C ALA A 94 0.24 4.16 -16.41
N VAL A 95 0.96 4.26 -15.29
CA VAL A 95 1.16 3.15 -14.33
C VAL A 95 -0.05 2.91 -13.44
N SER A 96 -0.63 3.96 -12.87
CA SER A 96 -1.76 3.87 -11.93
C SER A 96 -3.10 3.87 -12.68
N TYR A 97 -3.47 5.01 -13.27
CA TYR A 97 -4.80 5.21 -13.83
C TYR A 97 -5.12 4.19 -14.93
N TYR A 98 -4.19 3.95 -15.85
CA TYR A 98 -4.41 3.01 -16.94
C TYR A 98 -4.04 1.58 -16.55
N TYR A 99 -2.78 1.32 -16.21
CA TYR A 99 -2.31 -0.06 -16.08
C TYR A 99 -2.85 -0.75 -14.83
N LYS A 100 -2.69 -0.16 -13.65
CA LYS A 100 -3.21 -0.79 -12.42
C LYS A 100 -4.74 -0.92 -12.44
N THR A 101 -5.47 0.10 -12.93
CA THR A 101 -6.93 -0.04 -13.13
C THR A 101 -7.28 -1.19 -14.08
N TYR A 102 -6.52 -1.38 -15.17
CA TYR A 102 -6.76 -2.49 -16.10
C TYR A 102 -6.60 -3.85 -15.41
N GLN A 103 -5.57 -4.01 -14.55
CA GLN A 103 -5.33 -5.26 -13.82
C GLN A 103 -6.49 -5.59 -12.88
N GLU A 104 -6.89 -4.62 -12.05
CA GLU A 104 -8.03 -4.73 -11.14
C GLU A 104 -9.34 -5.00 -11.88
N ALA A 105 -9.55 -4.30 -12.99
CA ALA A 105 -10.71 -4.50 -13.84
C ALA A 105 -10.75 -5.89 -14.47
N ARG A 106 -9.59 -6.46 -14.83
CA ARG A 106 -9.49 -7.83 -15.32
C ARG A 106 -9.74 -8.85 -14.22
N GLU A 107 -9.20 -8.63 -13.02
CA GLU A 107 -9.43 -9.48 -11.85
C GLU A 107 -10.92 -9.55 -11.49
N HIS A 108 -11.57 -8.39 -11.37
CA HIS A 108 -12.94 -8.29 -10.92
C HIS A 108 -13.99 -8.33 -12.04
N GLY A 109 -13.55 -8.42 -13.31
CA GLY A 109 -14.44 -8.42 -14.48
C GLY A 109 -15.12 -7.07 -14.77
N TRP A 110 -14.55 -5.95 -14.30
CA TRP A 110 -15.09 -4.61 -14.56
C TRP A 110 -14.84 -4.18 -16.00
N VAL A 111 -15.90 -4.14 -16.81
CA VAL A 111 -15.78 -3.68 -18.20
C VAL A 111 -15.83 -2.16 -18.26
N ASN A 112 -14.82 -1.56 -18.90
CA ASN A 112 -14.70 -0.12 -19.13
C ASN A 112 -14.98 0.74 -17.86
N PRO A 113 -14.16 0.62 -16.80
CA PRO A 113 -14.26 1.47 -15.61
C PRO A 113 -14.29 2.97 -15.96
N ASN A 114 -15.10 3.73 -15.25
CA ASN A 114 -15.35 5.14 -15.52
C ASN A 114 -15.31 5.93 -14.20
N PRO A 115 -14.33 6.83 -14.01
CA PRO A 115 -14.20 7.58 -12.77
C PRO A 115 -15.41 8.47 -12.45
N ALA A 116 -16.23 8.83 -13.45
CA ALA A 116 -17.46 9.61 -13.23
C ALA A 116 -18.66 8.75 -12.78
N VAL A 117 -18.60 7.43 -12.92
CA VAL A 117 -19.72 6.51 -12.62
C VAL A 117 -19.38 5.56 -11.48
N ASN A 118 -18.17 5.00 -11.48
CA ASN A 118 -17.67 4.06 -10.48
C ASN A 118 -16.24 4.46 -10.06
N PRO A 119 -16.08 5.60 -9.35
CA PRO A 119 -14.77 6.10 -8.94
C PRO A 119 -13.98 5.13 -8.04
N GLU A 120 -14.67 4.19 -7.37
CA GLU A 120 -14.05 3.13 -6.58
C GLU A 120 -13.37 2.03 -7.44
N ARG A 121 -13.64 1.99 -8.76
CA ARG A 121 -13.09 0.98 -9.69
C ARG A 121 -11.96 1.51 -10.57
N VAL A 122 -11.49 2.72 -10.27
CA VAL A 122 -10.46 3.42 -11.04
C VAL A 122 -9.37 3.82 -10.08
N MET A 123 -8.13 3.48 -10.40
CA MET A 123 -6.99 3.79 -9.55
C MET A 123 -6.60 5.26 -9.68
N SER A 124 -6.21 5.88 -8.56
CA SER A 124 -5.87 7.30 -8.52
C SER A 124 -4.42 7.53 -8.93
N PRO A 125 -4.17 8.22 -10.06
CA PRO A 125 -2.82 8.67 -10.40
C PRO A 125 -2.34 9.77 -9.44
N ALA A 126 -3.25 10.50 -8.81
CA ALA A 126 -2.90 11.58 -7.87
C ALA A 126 -2.27 11.03 -6.58
N TYR A 127 -2.82 9.93 -6.05
CA TYR A 127 -2.23 9.22 -4.91
C TYR A 127 -0.78 8.82 -5.22
N ILE A 128 -0.57 8.04 -6.28
CA ILE A 128 0.77 7.59 -6.66
C ILE A 128 1.70 8.75 -7.01
N TYR A 129 1.20 9.79 -7.69
CA TYR A 129 2.02 10.93 -8.05
C TYR A 129 2.48 11.72 -6.82
N SER A 130 1.63 11.94 -5.82
CA SER A 130 2.00 12.58 -4.55
C SER A 130 3.10 11.82 -3.79
N LEU A 131 3.15 10.50 -3.96
CA LEU A 131 4.21 9.68 -3.40
C LEU A 131 5.54 9.82 -4.15
N ASN A 132 5.56 10.28 -5.42
CA ASN A 132 6.69 10.17 -6.36
C ASN A 132 7.16 11.47 -7.05
N CYS A 133 6.43 12.58 -6.91
CA CYS A 133 6.73 13.89 -7.51
C CYS A 133 7.80 14.70 -6.75
N GLY A 134 8.02 14.37 -5.48
CA GLY A 134 8.94 15.08 -4.61
C GLY A 134 8.43 16.41 -4.04
N GLY A 135 7.13 16.70 -4.14
CA GLY A 135 6.51 17.92 -3.63
C GLY A 135 6.44 19.09 -4.58
N VAL A 136 6.95 18.90 -5.80
CA VAL A 136 6.95 19.90 -6.86
C VAL A 136 6.50 19.19 -8.13
N ASP A 137 5.77 19.87 -9.00
CA ASP A 137 5.28 19.29 -10.25
C ASP A 137 6.39 19.18 -11.32
N ASN A 138 7.37 18.30 -11.06
CA ASN A 138 8.52 18.05 -11.93
C ASN A 138 8.52 16.63 -12.53
N GLY A 139 7.46 15.86 -12.29
CA GLY A 139 7.31 14.52 -12.83
C GLY A 139 7.74 13.38 -11.90
N SER A 140 7.47 12.17 -12.37
CA SER A 140 7.80 10.90 -11.70
C SER A 140 8.35 9.89 -12.70
N SER A 141 9.06 8.87 -12.22
CA SER A 141 9.55 7.77 -13.05
C SER A 141 8.51 6.64 -13.10
N MET A 142 8.47 5.87 -14.19
CA MET A 142 7.56 4.71 -14.29
C MET A 142 7.90 3.67 -13.21
N GLN A 143 9.20 3.46 -12.97
CA GLN A 143 9.74 2.54 -12.00
C GLN A 143 9.38 2.94 -10.55
N GLY A 144 9.51 4.21 -10.19
CA GLY A 144 9.14 4.71 -8.86
C GLY A 144 7.65 4.57 -8.57
N ASN A 145 6.81 4.85 -9.58
CA ASN A 145 5.37 4.66 -9.49
C ASN A 145 5.00 3.18 -9.30
N ALA A 146 5.60 2.27 -10.09
CA ALA A 146 5.36 0.83 -9.98
C ALA A 146 5.87 0.26 -8.64
N LYS A 147 7.06 0.68 -8.19
CA LYS A 147 7.60 0.39 -6.85
C LYS A 147 6.60 0.80 -5.77
N SER A 148 6.06 2.01 -5.85
CA SER A 148 5.11 2.53 -4.86
C SER A 148 3.81 1.71 -4.81
N ILE A 149 3.33 1.21 -5.94
CA ILE A 149 2.16 0.32 -5.97
C ILE A 149 2.47 -1.04 -5.33
N VAL A 150 3.68 -1.58 -5.52
CA VAL A 150 4.11 -2.82 -4.84
C VAL A 150 4.25 -2.61 -3.33
N GLU A 151 4.83 -1.49 -2.89
CA GLU A 151 5.09 -1.23 -1.47
C GLU A 151 3.86 -0.74 -0.70
N PHE A 152 3.04 0.13 -1.30
CA PHE A 152 1.96 0.86 -0.61
C PHE A 152 0.58 0.67 -1.23
N GLY A 153 0.49 -0.01 -2.39
CA GLY A 153 -0.76 -0.15 -3.13
C GLY A 153 -1.20 1.12 -3.83
N ASN A 154 -2.46 1.17 -4.26
CA ASN A 154 -3.00 2.33 -4.97
C ASN A 154 -4.40 2.70 -4.47
N ALA A 155 -4.56 3.89 -3.90
CA ALA A 155 -5.89 4.39 -3.57
C ALA A 155 -6.72 4.62 -4.85
N THR A 156 -8.04 4.68 -4.72
CA THR A 156 -8.95 4.81 -5.86
C THR A 156 -9.26 6.27 -6.19
N TRP A 157 -9.88 6.51 -7.34
CA TRP A 157 -10.35 7.82 -7.77
C TRP A 157 -11.38 8.40 -6.80
N LYS A 158 -12.10 7.56 -6.06
CA LYS A 158 -12.99 7.96 -4.97
C LYS A 158 -12.23 8.64 -3.83
N ASP A 159 -11.01 8.20 -3.55
CA ASP A 159 -10.20 8.72 -2.47
C ASP A 159 -9.48 10.02 -2.88
N ALA A 160 -8.85 10.02 -4.05
CA ALA A 160 -8.00 11.11 -4.50
C ALA A 160 -8.08 11.39 -6.00
N THR A 161 -8.09 12.67 -6.35
CA THR A 161 -7.97 13.19 -7.72
C THR A 161 -6.87 14.24 -7.76
N GLU A 162 -6.40 14.63 -8.94
CA GLU A 162 -5.36 15.67 -9.05
C GLU A 162 -5.81 17.02 -8.48
N ALA A 163 -7.12 17.26 -8.40
CA ALA A 163 -7.69 18.46 -7.77
C ALA A 163 -7.71 18.37 -6.24
N THR A 164 -8.00 17.19 -5.66
CA THR A 164 -8.14 17.01 -4.20
C THR A 164 -6.82 16.65 -3.50
N LEU A 165 -5.89 16.07 -4.25
CA LEU A 165 -4.55 15.66 -3.84
C LEU A 165 -3.51 16.08 -4.91
N PRO A 166 -3.22 17.38 -5.03
CA PRO A 166 -2.13 17.83 -5.89
C PRO A 166 -0.79 17.32 -5.35
N CYS A 167 0.23 17.31 -6.21
CA CYS A 167 1.51 16.66 -5.95
C CYS A 167 2.26 17.16 -4.69
N TYR A 168 2.00 18.40 -4.24
CA TYR A 168 2.60 18.99 -3.04
C TYR A 168 1.84 18.67 -1.73
N LYS A 169 0.75 17.92 -1.81
CA LYS A 169 -0.07 17.52 -0.65
C LYS A 169 0.17 16.04 -0.31
N TRP A 170 0.20 15.75 0.98
CA TRP A 170 0.37 14.39 1.51
C TRP A 170 -0.94 13.59 1.52
N PRO A 171 -0.92 12.28 1.21
CA PRO A 171 -2.08 11.41 1.40
C PRO A 171 -2.51 11.29 2.87
N THR A 172 -3.80 11.05 3.10
CA THR A 172 -4.31 10.78 4.46
C THR A 172 -4.06 9.33 4.88
N GLU A 173 -4.19 9.05 6.18
CA GLU A 173 -4.14 7.69 6.71
C GLU A 173 -5.13 6.75 6.00
N ASP A 174 -6.37 7.22 5.78
CA ASP A 174 -7.40 6.47 5.06
C ASP A 174 -7.01 6.13 3.62
N MET A 175 -6.29 7.04 2.92
CA MET A 175 -5.81 6.76 1.56
C MET A 175 -4.79 5.62 1.57
N PHE A 176 -3.86 5.60 2.53
CA PHE A 176 -2.93 4.49 2.67
C PHE A 176 -3.66 3.18 2.98
N ARG A 177 -4.64 3.21 3.89
CA ARG A 177 -5.45 2.02 4.23
C ARG A 177 -6.22 1.49 3.01
N ASN A 178 -6.89 2.37 2.28
CA ASN A 178 -7.67 2.02 1.09
C ASN A 178 -6.80 1.58 -0.08
N ALA A 179 -5.51 1.95 -0.10
CA ALA A 179 -4.58 1.56 -1.14
C ALA A 179 -4.10 0.11 -1.01
N ILE A 180 -3.99 -0.41 0.22
CA ILE A 180 -3.37 -1.71 0.53
C ILE A 180 -4.00 -2.90 -0.21
N PRO A 181 -5.34 -3.03 -0.34
CA PRO A 181 -5.93 -4.12 -1.12
C PRO A 181 -5.45 -4.17 -2.57
N TYR A 182 -5.07 -3.03 -3.14
CA TYR A 182 -4.64 -2.87 -4.54
C TYR A 182 -3.12 -2.87 -4.69
N ARG A 183 -2.41 -3.66 -3.88
CA ARG A 183 -0.95 -3.82 -4.01
C ARG A 183 -0.56 -4.59 -5.26
N GLY A 184 0.58 -4.26 -5.83
CA GLY A 184 1.27 -5.15 -6.78
C GLY A 184 2.00 -6.26 -6.02
N LEU A 185 2.22 -7.40 -6.68
CA LEU A 185 3.04 -8.48 -6.14
C LEU A 185 4.52 -8.31 -6.50
N SER A 186 4.81 -8.01 -7.76
CA SER A 186 6.18 -7.87 -8.28
C SER A 186 6.22 -6.96 -9.50
N VAL A 187 7.44 -6.58 -9.91
CA VAL A 187 7.69 -5.78 -11.12
C VAL A 187 8.54 -6.54 -12.13
N ALA A 188 8.37 -6.22 -13.40
CA ALA A 188 9.18 -6.76 -14.48
C ALA A 188 9.49 -5.69 -15.53
N GLU A 189 10.53 -5.94 -16.32
CA GLU A 189 10.91 -5.08 -17.44
C GLU A 189 11.28 -5.88 -18.70
N ILE A 190 11.02 -5.26 -19.85
CA ILE A 190 11.47 -5.71 -21.17
C ILE A 190 12.21 -4.55 -21.85
N ASP A 191 13.39 -4.82 -22.41
CA ASP A 191 14.10 -3.86 -23.26
C ASP A 191 13.52 -3.86 -24.68
N LEU A 192 12.78 -2.80 -25.03
CA LEU A 192 12.11 -2.66 -26.33
C LEU A 192 13.06 -2.28 -27.47
N SER A 193 14.32 -1.99 -27.16
CA SER A 193 15.32 -1.70 -28.18
C SER A 193 15.83 -2.96 -28.90
N THR A 194 15.54 -4.13 -28.35
CA THR A 194 15.96 -5.43 -28.88
C THR A 194 14.85 -6.14 -29.67
N VAL A 195 15.24 -6.97 -30.64
CA VAL A 195 14.28 -7.80 -31.41
C VAL A 195 13.60 -8.82 -30.49
N SER A 196 14.35 -9.44 -29.58
CA SER A 196 13.83 -10.41 -28.63
C SER A 196 12.89 -9.77 -27.61
N GLY A 197 13.19 -8.56 -27.14
CA GLY A 197 12.31 -7.82 -26.24
C GLY A 197 10.99 -7.41 -26.90
N LEU A 198 11.01 -6.93 -28.15
CA LEU A 198 9.76 -6.68 -28.88
C LEU A 198 8.93 -7.97 -29.05
N ALA A 199 9.56 -9.10 -29.31
CA ALA A 199 8.86 -10.39 -29.38
C ALA A 199 8.27 -10.79 -28.01
N ALA A 200 9.01 -10.60 -26.92
CA ALA A 200 8.54 -10.84 -25.56
C ALA A 200 7.33 -9.94 -25.20
N LEU A 201 7.38 -8.66 -25.58
CA LEU A 201 6.26 -7.73 -25.37
C LEU A 201 5.01 -8.20 -26.12
N LYS A 202 5.14 -8.68 -27.36
CA LYS A 202 3.98 -9.18 -28.12
C LYS A 202 3.37 -10.43 -27.47
N GLU A 203 4.20 -11.33 -26.94
CA GLU A 203 3.75 -12.48 -26.15
C GLU A 203 3.01 -12.05 -24.88
N HIS A 204 3.57 -11.09 -24.14
CA HIS A 204 2.96 -10.50 -22.96
C HIS A 204 1.59 -9.88 -23.27
N LEU A 205 1.52 -9.02 -24.30
CA LEU A 205 0.28 -8.40 -24.74
C LEU A 205 -0.77 -9.44 -25.16
N ALA A 206 -0.36 -10.46 -25.91
CA ALA A 206 -1.24 -11.55 -26.35
C ALA A 206 -1.71 -12.46 -25.20
N SER A 207 -1.08 -12.39 -24.02
CA SER A 207 -1.55 -13.06 -22.80
C SER A 207 -2.72 -12.34 -22.12
N GLY A 208 -3.10 -11.16 -22.62
CA GLY A 208 -4.20 -10.35 -22.10
C GLY A 208 -3.77 -9.24 -21.14
N ASP A 209 -2.46 -8.97 -21.01
CA ASP A 209 -1.91 -7.96 -20.09
C ASP A 209 -1.18 -6.82 -20.85
N PRO A 210 -1.52 -5.54 -20.60
CA PRO A 210 -0.82 -4.37 -21.10
C PRO A 210 0.61 -4.20 -20.53
N ALA A 211 1.31 -3.19 -21.01
CA ALA A 211 2.57 -2.74 -20.42
C ALA A 211 2.70 -1.21 -20.50
N VAL A 212 3.49 -0.60 -19.65
CA VAL A 212 3.74 0.85 -19.68
C VAL A 212 5.10 1.13 -20.31
N THR A 213 5.19 2.14 -21.16
CA THR A 213 6.46 2.53 -21.75
C THR A 213 6.63 4.05 -21.81
N GLN A 214 7.85 4.44 -22.10
CA GLN A 214 8.23 5.81 -22.37
C GLN A 214 8.27 6.09 -23.87
N VAL A 215 7.88 7.30 -24.24
CA VAL A 215 8.18 7.91 -25.52
C VAL A 215 9.24 8.97 -25.24
N ALA A 216 10.47 8.61 -25.56
CA ALA A 216 11.66 9.33 -25.17
C ALA A 216 12.18 10.11 -26.39
N GLY A 217 12.11 11.45 -26.34
CA GLY A 217 12.42 12.28 -27.50
C GLY A 217 11.23 12.37 -28.46
N THR A 218 10.12 12.91 -27.97
CA THR A 218 9.02 13.31 -28.84
C THR A 218 9.56 14.33 -29.84
N PHE A 219 9.14 14.23 -31.09
CA PHE A 219 9.35 15.30 -32.05
C PHE A 219 8.39 16.42 -31.68
N THR A 220 8.71 17.64 -32.09
CA THR A 220 7.89 18.82 -31.83
C THR A 220 6.44 18.68 -32.33
N ASN A 221 6.14 17.71 -33.18
CA ASN A 221 4.81 17.44 -33.67
C ASN A 221 3.97 16.45 -32.84
N PHE A 222 4.50 15.92 -31.74
CA PHE A 222 3.77 14.95 -30.91
C PHE A 222 2.45 15.52 -30.35
N ASP A 223 2.45 16.80 -29.95
CA ASP A 223 1.23 17.54 -29.58
C ASP A 223 0.21 17.62 -30.72
N GLY A 224 0.70 17.75 -31.96
CA GLY A 224 -0.11 17.88 -33.18
C GLY A 224 -0.57 16.55 -33.79
N TYR A 225 -0.19 15.40 -33.22
CA TYR A 225 -0.58 14.09 -33.75
C TYR A 225 -2.11 13.89 -33.75
N PRO A 226 -2.70 13.27 -34.80
CA PRO A 226 -2.06 12.73 -36.01
C PRO A 226 -1.99 13.73 -37.18
N ASN A 227 -2.35 14.99 -36.95
CA ASN A 227 -2.62 15.96 -38.01
C ASN A 227 -1.36 16.67 -38.52
N ASP A 228 -0.24 16.55 -37.81
CA ASP A 228 1.05 17.00 -38.31
C ASP A 228 1.76 15.85 -39.04
N PRO A 229 1.90 15.93 -40.38
CA PRO A 229 2.39 14.80 -41.20
C PRO A 229 3.89 14.52 -41.04
N ARG A 230 4.65 15.37 -40.34
CA ARG A 230 6.10 15.18 -40.17
C ARG A 230 6.37 13.96 -39.29
N GLY A 231 6.87 12.87 -39.85
CA GLY A 231 7.04 11.64 -39.07
C GLY A 231 5.73 10.94 -38.72
N VAL A 232 4.65 11.23 -39.45
CA VAL A 232 3.35 10.55 -39.32
C VAL A 232 2.89 10.08 -40.69
N SER A 233 2.65 8.78 -40.85
CA SER A 233 2.11 8.19 -42.08
C SER A 233 1.10 7.13 -41.73
N ASN A 234 -0.08 7.17 -42.35
CA ASN A 234 -1.17 6.23 -42.08
C ASN A 234 -1.42 6.09 -40.56
N THR A 235 -1.46 7.21 -39.85
CA THR A 235 -1.58 7.32 -38.38
C THR A 235 -0.42 6.71 -37.58
N VAL A 236 0.59 6.12 -38.19
CA VAL A 236 1.77 5.62 -37.47
C VAL A 236 2.74 6.77 -37.29
N TYR A 237 3.09 7.05 -36.04
CA TYR A 237 4.18 7.92 -35.65
C TYR A 237 5.50 7.14 -35.72
N PHE A 238 6.49 7.66 -36.45
CA PHE A 238 7.71 6.90 -36.76
C PHE A 238 8.97 7.76 -36.74
N ALA A 239 10.11 7.06 -36.66
CA ALA A 239 11.44 7.64 -36.69
C ALA A 239 11.81 8.29 -38.04
N HIS A 240 12.16 9.57 -38.04
CA HIS A 240 12.65 10.27 -39.23
C HIS A 240 13.90 11.13 -38.96
N ALA A 241 14.67 11.40 -40.00
CA ALA A 241 15.87 12.24 -39.94
C ALA A 241 15.51 13.74 -39.91
N GLY A 242 16.36 14.57 -39.30
CA GLY A 242 16.25 16.04 -39.36
C GLY A 242 15.26 16.69 -38.38
N SER A 243 14.66 15.92 -37.48
CA SER A 243 13.72 16.42 -36.48
C SER A 243 14.42 17.06 -35.28
N ASN A 244 14.01 18.28 -34.89
CA ASN A 244 14.32 18.80 -33.56
C ASN A 244 13.61 17.93 -32.52
N ARG A 245 14.40 17.29 -31.66
CA ARG A 245 13.87 16.49 -30.55
C ARG A 245 13.42 17.43 -29.45
N ASP A 246 12.23 17.22 -28.93
CA ASP A 246 11.90 17.72 -27.61
C ASP A 246 12.68 16.88 -26.59
N ALA A 247 13.34 17.54 -25.64
CA ALA A 247 14.04 16.88 -24.56
C ALA A 247 13.06 16.27 -23.53
N ARG A 248 11.76 16.51 -23.68
CA ARG A 248 10.72 16.04 -22.77
C ARG A 248 10.39 14.57 -23.01
N GLY A 249 10.54 13.76 -21.98
CA GLY A 249 10.01 12.40 -21.95
C GLY A 249 8.51 12.41 -21.68
N HIS A 250 7.79 11.41 -22.21
CA HIS A 250 6.38 11.16 -21.91
C HIS A 250 6.16 9.67 -21.64
N ALA A 251 5.14 9.32 -20.85
CA ALA A 251 4.83 7.93 -20.52
C ALA A 251 3.39 7.58 -20.95
N LEU A 252 3.22 6.40 -21.55
CA LEU A 252 1.95 5.90 -22.06
C LEU A 252 1.82 4.40 -21.78
N MET A 253 0.58 3.87 -21.80
CA MET A 253 0.35 2.44 -21.72
C MET A 253 0.20 1.83 -23.12
N ILE A 254 0.99 0.81 -23.42
CA ILE A 254 0.88 -0.04 -24.59
C ILE A 254 -0.28 -1.02 -24.36
N ILE A 255 -1.27 -0.97 -25.24
CA ILE A 255 -2.47 -1.80 -25.16
C ILE A 255 -2.57 -2.82 -26.29
N GLY A 256 -1.68 -2.76 -27.28
CA GLY A 256 -1.76 -3.66 -28.41
C GLY A 256 -0.69 -3.42 -29.46
N TYR A 257 -0.79 -4.18 -30.54
CA TYR A 257 0.13 -4.12 -31.67
C TYR A 257 -0.55 -4.62 -32.95
N ASP A 258 0.05 -4.26 -34.09
CA ASP A 258 -0.37 -4.73 -35.42
C ASP A 258 0.85 -4.78 -36.36
N ASP A 259 1.28 -5.99 -36.71
CA ASP A 259 2.42 -6.28 -37.59
C ASP A 259 2.17 -5.87 -39.04
N ASN A 260 0.89 -5.78 -39.43
CA ASN A 260 0.46 -5.41 -40.76
C ASN A 260 0.18 -3.91 -40.90
N LYS A 261 0.32 -3.12 -39.83
CA LYS A 261 0.07 -1.68 -39.88
C LYS A 261 1.15 -0.97 -40.69
N ARG A 262 0.83 -0.66 -41.95
CA ARG A 262 1.76 -0.07 -42.92
C ARG A 262 1.96 1.43 -42.70
N TYR A 263 3.17 1.92 -42.94
CA TYR A 263 3.51 3.34 -42.98
C TYR A 263 4.67 3.58 -43.95
N PHE A 264 4.78 4.79 -44.51
CA PHE A 264 5.89 5.22 -45.35
C PHE A 264 6.81 6.13 -44.53
N ASP A 265 8.09 5.79 -44.41
CA ASP A 265 9.03 6.50 -43.54
C ASP A 265 9.76 7.68 -44.23
N GLY A 266 9.37 7.99 -45.47
CA GLY A 266 10.05 8.96 -46.32
C GLY A 266 11.02 8.32 -47.33
N ALA A 267 11.37 7.04 -47.15
CA ALA A 267 12.23 6.30 -48.07
C ALA A 267 11.59 4.99 -48.54
N THR A 268 11.01 4.22 -47.63
CA THR A 268 10.47 2.88 -47.88
C THR A 268 9.13 2.68 -47.17
N THR A 269 8.30 1.78 -47.70
CA THR A 269 7.10 1.35 -46.97
C THR A 269 7.47 0.26 -45.99
N LYS A 270 7.14 0.48 -44.72
CA LYS A 270 7.37 -0.42 -43.59
C LYS A 270 6.05 -0.85 -42.97
N SER A 271 6.09 -1.82 -42.06
CA SER A 271 4.93 -2.26 -41.29
C SER A 271 5.32 -2.57 -39.84
N GLY A 272 4.32 -2.55 -38.95
CA GLY A 272 4.49 -2.87 -37.55
C GLY A 272 4.48 -1.65 -36.65
N ALA A 273 3.51 -1.61 -35.74
CA ALA A 273 3.37 -0.55 -34.75
C ALA A 273 2.72 -1.05 -33.47
N LEU A 274 3.07 -0.41 -32.36
CA LEU A 274 2.42 -0.54 -31.06
C LEU A 274 1.26 0.47 -30.98
N LEU A 275 0.16 0.06 -30.36
CA LEU A 275 -0.98 0.91 -30.01
C LEU A 275 -0.87 1.32 -28.55
N LEU A 276 -0.89 2.62 -28.27
CA LEU A 276 -0.78 3.18 -26.94
C LEU A 276 -1.98 4.06 -26.62
N VAL A 277 -2.37 4.08 -25.34
CA VAL A 277 -3.34 5.04 -24.79
C VAL A 277 -2.61 6.17 -24.06
N ASN A 278 -3.06 7.40 -24.27
CA ASN A 278 -2.46 8.62 -23.72
C ASN A 278 -3.37 9.25 -22.64
N SER A 279 -2.81 10.15 -21.83
CA SER A 279 -3.48 10.87 -20.74
C SER A 279 -3.78 12.33 -21.09
N TRP A 280 -4.13 12.64 -22.35
CA TRP A 280 -4.45 13.99 -22.83
C TRP A 280 -5.92 14.15 -23.26
N GLY A 281 -6.79 13.25 -22.79
CA GLY A 281 -8.21 13.30 -23.06
C GLY A 281 -8.59 12.90 -24.50
N THR A 282 -9.89 13.02 -24.78
CA THR A 282 -10.53 12.50 -25.99
C THR A 282 -10.49 13.46 -27.18
N ASN A 283 -9.85 14.63 -27.04
CA ASN A 283 -9.65 15.57 -28.15
C ASN A 283 -8.37 15.27 -28.93
N TRP A 284 -7.40 14.59 -28.31
CA TRP A 284 -6.09 14.27 -28.88
C TRP A 284 -6.05 12.86 -29.50
N GLY A 285 -5.14 12.61 -30.45
CA GLY A 285 -4.82 11.27 -30.93
C GLY A 285 -5.72 10.72 -32.04
N VAL A 286 -5.81 9.40 -32.15
CA VAL A 286 -6.69 8.70 -33.09
C VAL A 286 -7.79 7.95 -32.36
N VAL A 287 -8.90 7.68 -33.08
CA VAL A 287 -9.98 6.83 -32.58
C VAL A 287 -9.50 5.37 -32.55
N GLU A 288 -9.66 4.68 -31.42
CA GLU A 288 -9.61 3.21 -31.38
C GLU A 288 -11.04 2.66 -31.53
N PRO A 289 -11.38 2.02 -32.66
CA PRO A 289 -12.75 1.60 -32.95
C PRO A 289 -13.35 0.67 -31.89
N SER A 290 -12.54 -0.19 -31.28
CA SER A 290 -13.01 -1.11 -30.23
C SER A 290 -13.32 -0.43 -28.89
N VAL A 291 -12.90 0.82 -28.69
CA VAL A 291 -13.21 1.65 -27.50
C VAL A 291 -14.22 2.75 -27.83
N GLY A 292 -14.22 3.25 -29.08
CA GLY A 292 -15.18 4.25 -29.56
C GLY A 292 -14.82 5.70 -29.23
N THR A 293 -13.57 6.00 -28.89
CA THR A 293 -13.08 7.36 -28.59
C THR A 293 -11.67 7.60 -29.11
N ARG A 294 -11.29 8.87 -29.25
CA ARG A 294 -9.88 9.27 -29.41
C ARG A 294 -9.12 9.17 -28.08
N GLY A 295 -7.83 9.48 -28.09
CA GLY A 295 -6.91 9.33 -26.95
C GLY A 295 -5.78 8.34 -27.19
N PHE A 296 -5.70 7.77 -28.41
CA PHE A 296 -4.75 6.72 -28.75
C PHE A 296 -3.71 7.19 -29.76
N MET A 297 -2.61 6.45 -29.84
CA MET A 297 -1.55 6.68 -30.83
C MET A 297 -0.97 5.34 -31.29
N TRP A 298 -0.58 5.29 -32.57
CA TRP A 298 0.24 4.23 -33.10
C TRP A 298 1.69 4.69 -33.22
N ILE A 299 2.64 3.94 -32.68
CA ILE A 299 4.08 4.22 -32.78
C ILE A 299 4.78 3.03 -33.42
N SER A 300 5.62 3.28 -34.42
CA SER A 300 6.29 2.20 -35.16
C SER A 300 7.25 1.40 -34.28
N TYR A 301 7.46 0.11 -34.60
CA TYR A 301 8.46 -0.72 -33.90
C TYR A 301 9.88 -0.16 -34.01
N GLU A 302 10.20 0.53 -35.11
CA GLU A 302 11.51 1.14 -35.30
C GLU A 302 11.77 2.31 -34.36
N TYR A 303 10.75 3.08 -34.00
CA TYR A 303 10.90 4.18 -33.04
C TYR A 303 11.60 3.72 -31.76
N PHE A 304 11.15 2.60 -31.18
CA PHE A 304 11.69 2.03 -29.95
C PHE A 304 13.11 1.44 -30.10
N ARG A 305 13.49 1.05 -31.32
CA ARG A 305 14.83 0.51 -31.62
C ARG A 305 15.85 1.60 -31.94
N THR A 306 15.42 2.70 -32.54
CA THR A 306 16.31 3.76 -33.04
C THR A 306 16.56 4.87 -32.03
N TYR A 307 15.57 5.26 -31.22
CA TYR A 307 15.73 6.40 -30.33
C TYR A 307 16.15 6.01 -28.93
N ARG A 308 16.99 6.88 -28.36
CA ARG A 308 17.51 6.83 -27.00
C ARG A 308 17.42 8.23 -26.39
N VAL A 309 17.25 8.29 -25.08
CA VAL A 309 17.36 9.50 -24.27
C VAL A 309 18.46 9.28 -23.26
N ALA A 310 19.41 10.21 -23.21
CA ALA A 310 20.50 10.16 -22.23
C ALA A 310 19.91 10.11 -20.80
N GLY A 311 20.24 9.04 -20.07
CA GLY A 311 19.88 8.80 -18.66
C GLY A 311 18.56 8.04 -18.40
N ILE A 312 17.72 7.84 -19.43
CA ILE A 312 16.53 6.94 -19.42
C ILE A 312 16.68 5.81 -20.47
N ASP A 313 17.92 5.49 -20.83
CA ASP A 313 18.28 4.42 -21.79
C ASP A 313 18.51 3.09 -21.03
N PRO A 314 18.04 1.94 -21.54
CA PRO A 314 17.21 1.76 -22.75
C PRO A 314 15.72 2.07 -22.59
N ILE A 315 14.98 2.09 -23.72
CA ILE A 315 13.54 2.25 -23.67
C ILE A 315 12.93 0.94 -23.18
N HIS A 316 12.35 0.97 -21.98
CA HIS A 316 11.75 -0.19 -21.34
C HIS A 316 10.22 -0.23 -21.49
N ALA A 317 9.68 -1.43 -21.53
CA ALA A 317 8.32 -1.70 -21.08
C ALA A 317 8.38 -2.14 -19.61
N VAL A 318 7.64 -1.44 -18.76
CA VAL A 318 7.43 -1.74 -17.35
C VAL A 318 6.13 -2.53 -17.20
N MET A 319 6.19 -3.62 -16.46
CA MET A 319 5.05 -4.47 -16.11
C MET A 319 5.01 -4.71 -14.60
N MET A 320 3.83 -5.07 -14.11
CA MET A 320 3.59 -5.45 -12.72
C MET A 320 2.84 -6.77 -12.71
N THR A 321 3.18 -7.66 -11.79
CA THR A 321 2.31 -8.79 -11.47
C THR A 321 1.33 -8.33 -10.40
N ASP A 322 0.05 -8.58 -10.62
CA ASP A 322 -0.98 -8.18 -9.68
C ASP A 322 -1.02 -9.09 -8.44
N ARG A 323 -1.49 -8.54 -7.31
CA ARG A 323 -1.70 -9.30 -6.08
C ARG A 323 -3.19 -9.63 -5.92
N ILE A 324 -3.59 -10.69 -6.62
CA ILE A 324 -5.00 -11.08 -6.75
C ILE A 324 -5.63 -11.42 -5.38
N GLY A 325 -6.79 -10.82 -5.10
CA GLY A 325 -7.61 -11.11 -3.93
C GLY A 325 -6.92 -10.79 -2.60
N HIS A 326 -6.00 -9.83 -2.58
CA HIS A 326 -5.22 -9.52 -1.38
C HIS A 326 -6.12 -9.08 -0.21
N GLN A 327 -5.93 -9.73 0.94
CA GLN A 327 -6.63 -9.44 2.18
C GLN A 327 -5.60 -9.10 3.27
N PRO A 328 -5.44 -7.82 3.62
CA PRO A 328 -4.49 -7.42 4.65
C PRO A 328 -4.89 -7.97 6.03
N LYS A 329 -3.90 -8.43 6.79
CA LYS A 329 -4.06 -9.04 8.11
C LYS A 329 -3.35 -8.26 9.22
N MET A 330 -2.32 -7.50 8.87
CA MET A 330 -1.52 -6.73 9.81
C MET A 330 -1.03 -5.45 9.16
N TYR A 331 -1.03 -4.37 9.93
CA TYR A 331 -0.61 -3.05 9.51
C TYR A 331 0.44 -2.48 10.46
N GLY A 332 1.38 -1.74 9.87
CA GLY A 332 2.25 -0.82 10.57
C GLY A 332 1.75 0.60 10.37
N VAL A 333 1.62 1.37 11.45
CA VAL A 333 1.16 2.76 11.38
C VAL A 333 2.24 3.66 11.96
N VAL A 334 2.70 4.63 11.18
CA VAL A 334 3.81 5.50 11.57
C VAL A 334 3.50 6.95 11.25
N ALA A 335 3.86 7.88 12.13
CA ALA A 335 3.84 9.32 11.88
C ALA A 335 5.14 9.97 12.34
N ALA A 336 5.53 11.03 11.64
CA ALA A 336 6.74 11.78 11.94
C ALA A 336 6.57 13.26 11.59
N ASP A 337 7.30 14.11 12.30
CA ASP A 337 7.57 15.49 11.92
C ASP A 337 8.96 15.56 11.28
N HIS A 338 9.06 16.00 10.04
CA HIS A 338 10.35 16.18 9.36
C HIS A 338 10.24 17.22 8.24
N VAL A 339 11.21 18.13 8.14
CA VAL A 339 11.21 19.19 7.11
C VAL A 339 11.38 18.62 5.71
N TYR A 340 12.29 17.64 5.56
CA TYR A 340 12.59 16.99 4.28
C TYR A 340 12.27 15.50 4.30
N ARG A 341 11.14 15.10 3.71
CA ARG A 341 10.75 13.68 3.58
C ARG A 341 11.83 12.77 2.98
N ALA A 342 12.62 13.25 2.02
CA ALA A 342 13.66 12.46 1.36
C ALA A 342 14.78 11.98 2.30
N GLU A 343 15.00 12.69 3.41
CA GLU A 343 16.05 12.38 4.39
C GLU A 343 15.63 11.22 5.29
N LEU A 344 14.34 11.13 5.62
CA LEU A 344 13.85 10.14 6.56
C LEU A 344 13.67 8.76 5.89
N LYS A 345 14.50 7.78 6.30
CA LYS A 345 14.38 6.38 5.92
C LYS A 345 13.84 5.57 7.09
N LEU A 346 12.58 5.16 6.98
CA LEU A 346 11.88 4.38 8.03
C LEU A 346 11.60 2.96 7.56
N GLN A 347 11.90 1.98 8.40
CA GLN A 347 11.53 0.58 8.15
C GLN A 347 10.93 -0.05 9.39
N ILE A 348 9.86 -0.82 9.20
CA ILE A 348 9.33 -1.70 10.23
C ILE A 348 10.00 -3.06 10.08
N LEU A 349 10.49 -3.59 11.18
CA LEU A 349 11.23 -4.84 11.26
C LEU A 349 10.44 -5.82 12.12
N GLY A 350 10.28 -7.05 11.64
CA GLY A 350 9.78 -8.17 12.44
C GLY A 350 10.93 -9.10 12.83
N GLY A 351 10.91 -9.57 14.08
CA GLY A 351 11.91 -10.48 14.63
C GLY A 351 12.68 -9.88 15.81
N ASP A 352 13.48 -10.71 16.47
CA ASP A 352 14.22 -10.32 17.67
C ASP A 352 15.50 -9.55 17.30
N LYS A 353 15.38 -8.23 17.17
CA LYS A 353 16.51 -7.34 16.92
C LYS A 353 17.15 -6.86 18.23
N GLY A 354 18.43 -7.14 18.41
CA GLY A 354 19.23 -6.65 19.56
C GLY A 354 20.30 -5.65 19.13
N VAL A 355 20.05 -4.35 19.36
CA VAL A 355 20.95 -3.22 19.77
C VAL A 355 22.37 -3.10 19.12
N PRO A 356 22.87 -1.88 18.85
CA PRO A 356 23.97 -1.64 17.89
C PRO A 356 25.28 -2.41 18.12
N GLY A 357 25.79 -3.04 17.06
CA GLY A 357 27.14 -3.61 16.99
C GLY A 357 27.23 -5.12 16.78
N VAL A 358 26.11 -5.86 16.85
CA VAL A 358 26.10 -7.33 16.67
C VAL A 358 24.94 -7.80 15.78
N THR A 359 25.28 -8.79 14.96
CA THR A 359 24.47 -9.62 14.07
C THR A 359 23.36 -10.37 14.81
N ASN A 360 22.12 -9.93 14.67
CA ASN A 360 20.92 -10.77 14.61
C ASN A 360 20.02 -10.07 13.58
N ASP A 361 20.03 -10.56 12.34
CA ASP A 361 19.29 -9.95 11.25
C ASP A 361 17.79 -10.01 11.54
N PRO A 362 17.00 -8.97 11.21
CA PRO A 362 15.56 -9.06 11.29
C PRO A 362 15.06 -10.16 10.35
N ASP A 363 14.03 -10.91 10.75
CA ASP A 363 13.44 -11.96 9.91
C ASP A 363 12.93 -11.37 8.59
N TRP A 364 12.44 -10.13 8.66
CA TRP A 364 12.02 -9.35 7.52
C TRP A 364 11.98 -7.85 7.84
N ALA A 365 11.96 -7.02 6.80
CA ALA A 365 11.86 -5.57 6.89
C ALA A 365 10.91 -5.03 5.80
N VAL A 366 10.06 -4.07 6.17
CA VAL A 366 9.16 -3.35 5.26
C VAL A 366 9.47 -1.85 5.33
N ASN A 367 9.60 -1.20 4.17
CA ASN A 367 9.73 0.25 4.11
C ASN A 367 8.44 0.89 4.65
N ALA A 368 8.58 1.70 5.69
CA ALA A 368 7.45 2.29 6.41
C ALA A 368 7.03 3.66 5.86
N PHE A 369 7.90 4.29 5.07
CA PHE A 369 7.67 5.59 4.46
C PHE A 369 8.18 5.62 3.03
N PRO A 370 7.42 6.20 2.08
CA PRO A 370 7.92 6.42 0.74
C PRO A 370 8.92 7.58 0.78
N SER A 371 10.11 7.40 0.23
CA SER A 371 11.33 8.10 0.65
C SER A 371 11.82 9.17 -0.35
N ILE A 372 10.91 9.99 -0.88
CA ILE A 372 11.25 10.99 -1.91
C ILE A 372 10.62 12.37 -1.64
N GLY A 373 11.36 13.44 -1.96
CA GLY A 373 10.86 14.82 -1.97
C GLY A 373 11.25 15.75 -0.82
N MET A 374 10.89 17.02 -0.98
CA MET A 374 11.15 18.09 0.00
C MET A 374 9.87 18.55 0.72
N VAL A 375 8.75 17.84 0.57
CA VAL A 375 7.52 18.14 1.33
C VAL A 375 7.76 17.78 2.78
N PRO A 376 7.44 18.68 3.73
CA PRO A 376 7.46 18.34 5.14
C PRO A 376 6.46 17.23 5.45
N ILE A 377 6.88 16.28 6.28
CA ILE A 377 5.99 15.35 6.95
C ILE A 377 5.55 16.04 8.24
N ARG A 378 4.24 16.00 8.52
CA ARG A 378 3.68 16.52 9.77
C ARG A 378 3.18 15.36 10.62
N GLY A 379 3.36 15.45 11.93
CA GLY A 379 3.06 14.38 12.88
C GLY A 379 1.57 14.04 12.99
N ASP A 380 0.68 14.86 12.42
CA ASP A 380 -0.75 14.59 12.27
C ASP A 380 -1.07 13.69 11.05
N GLN A 381 -0.07 13.40 10.22
CA GLN A 381 -0.21 12.57 9.02
C GLN A 381 0.40 11.19 9.23
N ARG A 382 -0.45 10.16 9.27
CA ARG A 382 -0.01 8.78 9.43
C ARG A 382 0.12 8.06 8.09
N VAL A 383 1.20 7.32 7.95
CA VAL A 383 1.40 6.33 6.88
C VAL A 383 1.02 4.97 7.42
N VAL A 384 0.27 4.22 6.61
CA VAL A 384 -0.08 2.83 6.91
C VAL A 384 0.60 1.94 5.88
N VAL A 385 1.30 0.92 6.36
CA VAL A 385 1.95 -0.08 5.52
C VAL A 385 1.44 -1.46 5.86
N ASP A 386 1.39 -2.30 4.85
CA ASP A 386 0.94 -3.68 4.97
C ASP A 386 2.10 -4.58 5.44
N LEU A 387 1.88 -5.26 6.57
CA LEU A 387 2.84 -6.18 7.18
C LEU A 387 2.42 -7.64 7.00
N THR A 388 1.38 -7.90 6.20
CA THR A 388 0.79 -9.25 6.04
C THR A 388 1.80 -10.30 5.60
N ASP A 389 2.73 -9.94 4.72
CA ASP A 389 3.77 -10.86 4.22
C ASP A 389 4.77 -11.24 5.32
N GLY A 390 4.92 -10.40 6.34
CA GLY A 390 5.79 -10.64 7.49
C GLY A 390 5.24 -11.65 8.51
N LEU A 391 3.91 -11.88 8.51
CA LEU A 391 3.25 -12.79 9.45
C LEU A 391 3.71 -14.24 9.32
N THR A 392 4.11 -14.69 8.12
CA THR A 392 4.59 -16.06 7.92
C THR A 392 5.93 -16.30 8.61
N SER A 393 6.72 -15.24 8.77
CA SER A 393 8.09 -15.29 9.28
C SER A 393 8.20 -14.82 10.74
N ALA A 394 7.30 -13.94 11.18
CA ALA A 394 7.24 -13.46 12.56
C ALA A 394 5.83 -13.65 13.16
N PRO A 395 5.52 -14.82 13.74
CA PRO A 395 4.30 -15.03 14.53
C PRO A 395 4.26 -14.11 15.76
N ASP A 396 3.10 -14.06 16.42
CA ASP A 396 2.75 -13.21 17.57
C ASP A 396 3.75 -13.23 18.75
N THR A 397 4.74 -14.12 18.74
CA THR A 397 5.80 -14.23 19.73
C THR A 397 7.02 -13.36 19.46
N HIS A 398 7.10 -12.66 18.32
CA HIS A 398 8.26 -11.85 17.93
C HIS A 398 8.08 -10.36 18.25
N SER A 399 9.22 -9.69 18.47
CA SER A 399 9.26 -8.24 18.65
C SER A 399 9.09 -7.48 17.34
N PHE A 400 8.45 -6.31 17.40
CA PHE A 400 8.33 -5.38 16.28
C PHE A 400 9.09 -4.10 16.55
N TRP A 401 9.88 -3.66 15.56
CA TRP A 401 10.73 -2.49 15.68
C TRP A 401 10.44 -1.50 14.56
N LEU A 402 10.62 -0.21 14.84
CA LEU A 402 10.79 0.81 13.82
C LEU A 402 12.26 1.22 13.81
N SER A 403 12.93 1.08 12.67
CA SER A 403 14.21 1.75 12.43
C SER A 403 13.95 3.12 11.82
N ALA A 404 14.66 4.12 12.32
CA ALA A 404 14.68 5.47 11.78
C ALA A 404 16.12 5.85 11.47
N PHE A 405 16.39 6.16 10.20
CA PHE A 405 17.66 6.70 9.76
C PHE A 405 17.42 8.03 9.05
N ASP A 406 18.06 9.08 9.56
CA ASP A 406 17.96 10.43 9.03
C ASP A 406 19.14 10.66 8.10
N ALA A 407 18.92 10.44 6.80
CA ALA A 407 19.96 10.53 5.80
C ALA A 407 20.27 11.99 5.48
N ARG A 408 21.55 12.32 5.38
CA ARG A 408 21.96 13.60 4.82
C ARG A 408 21.84 13.55 3.29
N VAL A 409 20.92 14.34 2.74
CA VAL A 409 20.83 14.54 1.29
C VAL A 409 21.30 15.96 0.97
N ASP A 410 22.37 16.08 0.19
CA ASP A 410 22.96 17.39 -0.11
C ASP A 410 22.01 18.22 -1.00
N PHE A 411 21.32 19.17 -0.37
CA PHE A 411 20.49 20.17 -1.04
C PHE A 411 21.10 21.57 -0.91
N PRO A 412 20.98 22.44 -1.93
CA PRO A 412 21.36 23.83 -1.78
C PRO A 412 20.48 24.47 -0.70
N PHE A 413 21.11 25.10 0.30
CA PHE A 413 20.49 25.80 1.44
C PHE A 413 19.93 24.94 2.60
N ARG A 414 20.39 23.68 2.74
CA ARG A 414 20.05 22.83 3.90
C ARG A 414 20.50 23.45 5.24
N THR A 415 19.59 23.52 6.20
CA THR A 415 19.87 23.62 7.64
C THR A 415 19.87 22.22 8.26
N SER A 416 20.70 21.95 9.29
CA SER A 416 20.71 20.64 9.96
C SER A 416 19.39 20.43 10.70
N ASP A 417 18.44 19.77 10.05
CA ASP A 417 17.11 19.55 10.60
C ASP A 417 16.92 18.04 10.79
N THR A 418 16.99 17.58 12.04
CA THR A 418 16.54 16.24 12.42
C THR A 418 15.02 16.25 12.59
N GLY A 419 14.37 15.15 12.26
CA GLY A 419 12.96 14.94 12.54
C GLY A 419 12.63 14.33 13.91
N THR A 420 11.35 14.07 14.10
CA THR A 420 10.79 13.40 15.27
C THR A 420 9.80 12.34 14.82
N ILE A 421 9.98 11.09 15.26
CA ILE A 421 8.93 10.08 15.14
C ILE A 421 7.89 10.37 16.23
N THR A 422 6.68 10.72 15.83
CA THR A 422 5.61 11.14 16.74
C THR A 422 4.64 10.01 17.08
N TYR A 423 4.59 8.97 16.24
CA TYR A 423 3.67 7.86 16.42
C TYR A 423 4.20 6.58 15.77
N PHE A 424 4.06 5.46 16.45
CA PHE A 424 4.31 4.12 15.90
C PHE A 424 3.35 3.11 16.53
N ALA A 425 2.67 2.30 15.71
CA ALA A 425 1.78 1.25 16.17
C ALA A 425 1.78 0.04 15.24
N ILE A 426 1.41 -1.12 15.79
CA ILE A 426 1.07 -2.33 15.04
C ILE A 426 -0.42 -2.62 15.24
N GLU A 427 -1.12 -2.90 14.16
CA GLU A 427 -2.54 -3.24 14.15
C GLU A 427 -2.72 -4.62 13.51
N ARG A 428 -3.38 -5.54 14.21
CA ARG A 428 -3.80 -6.83 13.66
C ARG A 428 -5.31 -6.81 13.42
N VAL A 429 -5.76 -7.31 12.28
CA VAL A 429 -7.19 -7.39 11.98
C VAL A 429 -7.88 -8.25 13.06
N GLY A 430 -8.93 -7.70 13.67
CA GLY A 430 -9.67 -8.37 14.75
C GLY A 430 -9.00 -8.37 16.12
N LYS A 431 -7.90 -7.61 16.32
CA LYS A 431 -7.25 -7.45 17.63
C LYS A 431 -7.09 -5.96 17.99
N PRO A 432 -6.98 -5.61 19.28
CA PRO A 432 -6.65 -4.26 19.69
C PRO A 432 -5.31 -3.80 19.10
N ARG A 433 -5.25 -2.52 18.72
CA ARG A 433 -4.01 -1.84 18.32
C ARG A 433 -3.00 -1.84 19.47
N VAL A 434 -1.72 -2.02 19.15
CA VAL A 434 -0.61 -1.86 20.09
C VAL A 434 0.22 -0.66 19.68
N GLU A 435 0.22 0.38 20.52
CA GLU A 435 0.98 1.61 20.30
C GLU A 435 2.32 1.57 21.05
N CYS A 436 3.38 2.05 20.41
CA CYS A 436 4.68 2.23 21.02
C CYS A 436 4.60 3.34 22.08
N GLN A 437 5.12 3.06 23.28
CA GLN A 437 5.11 4.00 24.40
C GLN A 437 6.35 4.92 24.42
N ASP A 438 7.35 4.62 23.60
CA ASP A 438 8.65 5.32 23.58
C ASP A 438 8.69 6.48 22.56
N VAL A 439 7.51 6.96 22.12
CA VAL A 439 7.37 8.17 21.30
C VAL A 439 7.13 9.42 22.19
N PRO A 440 7.57 10.63 21.79
CA PRO A 440 8.28 10.93 20.56
C PRO A 440 9.77 10.54 20.60
N LEU A 441 10.30 10.06 19.48
CA LEU A 441 11.72 9.76 19.30
C LEU A 441 12.37 10.78 18.37
N GLN A 442 13.38 11.50 18.85
CA GLN A 442 14.21 12.38 18.03
C GLN A 442 15.10 11.55 17.10
N THR A 443 15.10 11.87 15.81
CA THR A 443 16.03 11.27 14.86
C THR A 443 17.42 11.90 15.02
N ALA A 444 18.42 11.27 14.41
CA ALA A 444 19.79 11.77 14.44
C ALA A 444 20.41 11.62 13.05
N GLU A 445 21.04 12.70 12.58
CA GLU A 445 21.65 12.74 11.26
C GLU A 445 22.71 11.63 11.11
N MET A 446 22.58 10.87 10.01
CA MET A 446 23.44 9.75 9.64
C MET A 446 23.56 8.65 10.71
N GLU A 447 22.56 8.52 11.59
CA GLU A 447 22.54 7.52 12.66
C GLU A 447 21.20 6.78 12.71
N TYR A 448 21.25 5.49 13.01
CA TYR A 448 20.05 4.69 13.25
C TYR A 448 19.53 4.92 14.68
N ARG A 449 18.23 5.19 14.77
CA ARG A 449 17.45 5.16 16.00
C ARG A 449 16.37 4.08 15.89
N TYR A 450 15.92 3.56 17.04
CA TYR A 450 15.00 2.45 17.07
C TYR A 450 13.89 2.69 18.09
N LEU A 451 12.66 2.34 17.70
CA LEU A 451 11.55 2.13 18.63
C LEU A 451 11.24 0.64 18.70
N ASN A 452 10.84 0.16 19.87
CA ASN A 452 10.38 -1.21 20.06
C ASN A 452 8.94 -1.20 20.55
N ILE A 453 8.08 -1.99 19.92
CA ILE A 453 6.75 -2.30 20.46
C ILE A 453 6.79 -3.54 21.36
N GLY A 454 7.88 -4.31 21.29
CA GLY A 454 8.04 -5.59 21.95
C GLY A 454 7.19 -6.66 21.27
N VAL A 455 7.01 -7.77 21.99
CA VAL A 455 6.12 -8.86 21.56
C VAL A 455 4.68 -8.38 21.63
N LEU A 456 3.94 -8.50 20.53
CA LEU A 456 2.50 -8.25 20.54
C LEU A 456 1.89 -9.25 21.53
N GLN A 457 1.38 -8.77 22.67
CA GLN A 457 1.03 -9.64 23.81
C GLN A 457 0.45 -10.98 23.34
N PRO A 458 1.05 -12.12 23.73
CA PRO A 458 0.43 -13.41 23.48
C PRO A 458 -0.96 -13.39 24.11
N ASP A 459 -1.88 -14.08 23.44
CA ASP A 459 -3.16 -14.53 23.97
C ASP A 459 -3.05 -14.76 25.48
N ARG A 460 -3.75 -13.90 26.24
CA ARG A 460 -3.59 -13.82 27.69
C ARG A 460 -3.85 -15.19 28.31
N THR A 461 -2.84 -15.81 28.91
CA THR A 461 -3.07 -16.89 29.87
C THR A 461 -3.71 -16.27 31.10
N VAL A 462 -5.02 -16.45 31.25
CA VAL A 462 -5.74 -16.03 32.46
C VAL A 462 -5.65 -17.16 33.48
N THR A 463 -4.88 -16.93 34.54
CA THR A 463 -4.82 -17.85 35.67
C THR A 463 -6.00 -17.57 36.60
N PHE A 464 -6.91 -18.54 36.73
CA PHE A 464 -7.95 -18.50 37.77
C PHE A 464 -7.34 -18.77 39.15
N GLU A 465 -8.14 -18.67 40.21
CA GLU A 465 -7.75 -19.20 41.52
C GLU A 465 -7.24 -20.64 41.36
N SER A 466 -6.12 -20.98 42.02
CA SER A 466 -5.55 -22.33 41.92
C SER A 466 -6.55 -23.36 42.45
N PHE A 467 -7.15 -24.11 41.54
CA PHE A 467 -8.03 -25.22 41.86
C PHE A 467 -7.18 -26.47 42.11
N THR A 468 -6.99 -26.84 43.36
CA THR A 468 -6.26 -28.06 43.72
C THR A 468 -7.23 -29.25 43.80
N GLY A 469 -6.98 -30.31 43.02
CA GLY A 469 -7.78 -31.53 43.06
C GLY A 469 -7.55 -32.47 41.88
N VAL A 470 -7.70 -33.77 42.12
CA VAL A 470 -7.82 -34.80 41.07
C VAL A 470 -9.29 -34.84 40.58
N ASN A 471 -9.51 -34.98 39.26
CA ASN A 471 -10.82 -35.04 38.58
C ASN A 471 -11.56 -33.72 38.29
N SER A 472 -10.85 -32.68 37.85
CA SER A 472 -11.47 -31.45 37.33
C SER A 472 -12.06 -31.62 35.92
N ASN A 473 -13.07 -30.82 35.57
CA ASN A 473 -13.63 -30.69 34.22
C ASN A 473 -13.90 -29.23 33.91
N SER A 474 -13.86 -28.86 32.63
CA SER A 474 -14.30 -27.55 32.17
C SER A 474 -15.14 -27.69 30.90
N ALA A 475 -16.04 -26.73 30.71
CA ALA A 475 -16.90 -26.65 29.53
C ALA A 475 -17.01 -25.20 29.06
N TRP A 476 -16.74 -24.99 27.77
CA TRP A 476 -16.82 -23.69 27.12
C TRP A 476 -18.19 -23.50 26.46
N GLY A 477 -18.78 -22.32 26.62
CA GLY A 477 -20.05 -21.95 26.01
C GLY A 477 -20.31 -20.46 26.21
N ASP A 478 -20.99 -19.83 25.27
CA ASP A 478 -21.44 -18.43 25.34
C ASP A 478 -22.75 -18.37 26.15
N TYR A 479 -22.68 -18.07 27.46
CA TYR A 479 -23.82 -18.18 28.35
C TYR A 479 -24.68 -16.91 28.40
N ASP A 480 -24.16 -15.74 28.04
CA ASP A 480 -24.95 -14.50 27.98
C ASP A 480 -25.26 -14.03 26.55
N ASN A 481 -24.83 -14.81 25.56
CA ASN A 481 -25.12 -14.66 24.13
C ASN A 481 -24.57 -13.34 23.57
N ASP A 482 -23.38 -12.96 24.02
CA ASP A 482 -22.66 -11.75 23.60
C ASP A 482 -21.59 -12.03 22.51
N GLY A 483 -21.36 -13.31 22.19
CA GLY A 483 -20.41 -13.77 21.17
C GLY A 483 -19.02 -14.11 21.71
N ASP A 484 -18.71 -13.83 22.98
CA ASP A 484 -17.50 -14.27 23.66
C ASP A 484 -17.74 -15.65 24.32
N LEU A 485 -16.77 -16.57 24.23
CA LEU A 485 -16.90 -17.87 24.92
C LEU A 485 -16.58 -17.75 26.41
N ASP A 486 -17.48 -18.24 27.25
CA ASP A 486 -17.34 -18.34 28.70
C ASP A 486 -16.92 -19.74 29.15
N VAL A 487 -16.55 -19.91 30.42
CA VAL A 487 -16.10 -21.20 30.94
C VAL A 487 -16.73 -21.58 32.28
N ALA A 488 -17.37 -22.74 32.30
CA ALA A 488 -17.73 -23.44 33.52
C ALA A 488 -16.55 -24.31 33.97
N VAL A 489 -16.14 -24.18 35.23
CA VAL A 489 -15.03 -24.93 35.83
C VAL A 489 -15.58 -25.76 36.99
N CYS A 490 -15.44 -27.08 36.87
CA CYS A 490 -15.74 -28.05 37.92
C CYS A 490 -14.43 -28.52 38.57
N SER A 491 -14.30 -28.31 39.87
CA SER A 491 -13.20 -28.77 40.70
C SER A 491 -13.72 -29.48 41.95
N LEU A 492 -12.82 -29.97 42.82
CA LEU A 492 -13.17 -30.71 44.03
C LEU A 492 -14.06 -29.87 44.96
N ASN A 493 -15.36 -30.18 44.98
CA ASN A 493 -16.40 -29.48 45.74
C ASN A 493 -16.71 -28.04 45.27
N THR A 494 -16.30 -27.64 44.07
CA THR A 494 -16.56 -26.28 43.57
C THR A 494 -16.96 -26.32 42.10
N ILE A 495 -18.07 -25.67 41.75
CA ILE A 495 -18.42 -25.34 40.37
C ILE A 495 -18.50 -23.82 40.28
N LYS A 496 -17.71 -23.23 39.39
CA LYS A 496 -17.73 -21.79 39.10
C LYS A 496 -18.00 -21.57 37.62
N LEU A 497 -18.71 -20.49 37.32
CA LEU A 497 -18.85 -19.97 35.97
C LEU A 497 -18.07 -18.67 35.88
N TYR A 498 -17.20 -18.56 34.88
CA TYR A 498 -16.46 -17.34 34.58
C TYR A 498 -16.95 -16.74 33.28
N ARG A 499 -17.52 -15.54 33.35
CA ARG A 499 -17.90 -14.73 32.18
C ARG A 499 -16.68 -14.09 31.56
N ASN A 500 -16.53 -14.19 30.25
CA ASN A 500 -15.49 -13.57 29.47
C ASN A 500 -15.98 -12.24 28.89
N ASP A 501 -15.57 -11.11 29.49
CA ASP A 501 -15.82 -9.80 28.91
C ASP A 501 -14.59 -9.36 28.09
N ASN A 502 -14.56 -9.63 26.77
CA ASN A 502 -13.46 -9.24 25.86
C ASN A 502 -12.06 -9.68 26.34
N GLY A 503 -11.92 -10.95 26.75
CA GLY A 503 -10.67 -11.53 27.26
C GLY A 503 -10.40 -11.25 28.75
N VAL A 504 -11.38 -10.71 29.47
CA VAL A 504 -11.32 -10.53 30.93
C VAL A 504 -12.36 -11.42 31.60
N PHE A 505 -11.89 -12.48 32.25
CA PHE A 505 -12.78 -13.42 32.94
C PHE A 505 -13.17 -12.92 34.34
N ARG A 506 -14.47 -12.92 34.64
CA ARG A 506 -15.04 -12.57 35.95
C ARG A 506 -15.93 -13.70 36.45
N ASP A 507 -15.84 -14.00 37.75
CA ASP A 507 -16.77 -14.95 38.39
C ASP A 507 -18.20 -14.43 38.26
N ALA A 508 -19.08 -15.20 37.61
CA ALA A 508 -20.49 -14.86 37.43
C ALA A 508 -21.29 -14.97 38.73
N ARG A 509 -20.70 -15.54 39.80
CA ARG A 509 -21.26 -15.67 41.15
C ARG A 509 -22.64 -16.33 41.18
N LEU A 510 -22.84 -17.31 40.30
CA LEU A 510 -24.08 -18.09 40.26
C LEU A 510 -24.20 -18.99 41.50
N SER A 511 -25.43 -19.15 41.99
CA SER A 511 -25.74 -20.01 43.13
C SER A 511 -25.94 -21.47 42.68
N ILE A 512 -24.84 -22.12 42.29
CA ILE A 512 -24.82 -23.53 41.86
C ILE A 512 -24.36 -24.41 43.04
N PRO A 513 -24.94 -25.60 43.26
CA PRO A 513 -24.50 -26.50 44.31
C PRO A 513 -23.05 -26.94 44.11
N SER A 514 -22.30 -27.02 45.21
CA SER A 514 -20.99 -27.67 45.26
C SER A 514 -21.14 -29.18 45.02
N LEU A 515 -20.47 -29.70 43.99
CA LEU A 515 -20.47 -31.12 43.66
C LEU A 515 -19.05 -31.71 43.66
N GLN A 516 -18.92 -32.92 44.17
CA GLN A 516 -17.75 -33.76 44.00
C GLN A 516 -17.80 -34.47 42.65
N SER A 517 -16.65 -34.62 42.00
CA SER A 517 -16.54 -35.19 40.65
C SER A 517 -17.51 -34.57 39.65
N GLY A 518 -17.65 -33.23 39.73
CA GLY A 518 -18.57 -32.46 38.90
C GLY A 518 -18.20 -32.50 37.41
N ARG A 519 -19.21 -32.53 36.55
CA ARG A 519 -19.09 -32.33 35.10
C ARG A 519 -20.09 -31.26 34.66
N ALA A 520 -19.69 -30.49 33.66
CA ALA A 520 -20.53 -29.49 33.02
C ALA A 520 -20.61 -29.73 31.51
N ALA A 521 -21.76 -29.42 30.92
CA ALA A 521 -21.95 -29.37 29.47
C ALA A 521 -22.96 -28.28 29.11
N TRP A 522 -22.71 -27.63 27.98
CA TRP A 522 -23.62 -26.63 27.41
C TRP A 522 -24.44 -27.22 26.28
N GLY A 523 -25.69 -26.80 26.16
CA GLY A 523 -26.54 -27.11 25.02
C GLY A 523 -27.85 -26.35 25.10
N ASP A 524 -28.42 -26.00 23.96
CA ASP A 524 -29.76 -25.43 23.91
C ASP A 524 -30.79 -26.58 23.93
N PHE A 525 -31.31 -26.92 25.12
CA PHE A 525 -32.18 -28.10 25.24
C PHE A 525 -33.63 -27.80 24.84
N ASN A 526 -33.98 -26.51 24.69
CA ASN A 526 -35.35 -26.07 24.48
C ASN A 526 -35.54 -25.29 23.16
N ASP A 527 -34.48 -25.13 22.36
CA ASP A 527 -34.44 -24.48 21.05
C ASP A 527 -34.83 -22.99 21.12
N ASP A 528 -34.47 -22.30 22.21
CA ASP A 528 -34.72 -20.86 22.39
C ASP A 528 -33.54 -19.95 22.01
N GLY A 529 -32.49 -20.55 21.46
CA GLY A 529 -31.28 -19.89 20.97
C GLY A 529 -30.29 -19.52 22.06
N ARG A 530 -30.52 -19.92 23.32
CA ARG A 530 -29.59 -19.69 24.43
C ARG A 530 -29.04 -21.03 24.94
N LEU A 531 -27.74 -21.06 25.23
CA LEU A 531 -27.12 -22.24 25.82
C LEU A 531 -27.58 -22.43 27.27
N ASP A 532 -28.09 -23.61 27.57
CA ASP A 532 -28.44 -24.08 28.91
C ASP A 532 -27.29 -24.94 29.49
N LEU A 533 -27.22 -25.04 30.81
CA LEU A 533 -26.14 -25.73 31.51
C LEU A 533 -26.64 -27.04 32.14
N ALA A 534 -26.05 -28.16 31.74
CA ALA A 534 -26.24 -29.45 32.41
C ALA A 534 -25.07 -29.74 33.37
N LEU A 535 -25.40 -30.14 34.60
CA LEU A 535 -24.43 -30.49 35.64
C LEU A 535 -24.72 -31.88 36.19
N CYS A 536 -23.68 -32.68 36.41
CA CYS A 536 -23.79 -33.93 37.17
C CYS A 536 -22.66 -34.07 38.19
N GLY A 537 -22.88 -34.85 39.24
CA GLY A 537 -21.89 -35.07 40.30
C GLY A 537 -22.50 -35.58 41.59
N ILE A 538 -21.71 -35.48 42.67
CA ILE A 538 -22.07 -36.02 44.00
C ILE A 538 -22.20 -34.87 45.00
N LYS A 539 -23.35 -34.77 45.67
CA LYS A 539 -23.57 -33.81 46.77
C LYS A 539 -22.80 -34.20 48.03
N ALA A 540 -22.71 -33.28 48.99
CA ALA A 540 -22.04 -33.52 50.27
C ALA A 540 -22.63 -34.71 51.08
N ASP A 541 -23.92 -35.01 50.89
CA ASP A 541 -24.62 -36.14 51.52
C ASP A 541 -24.46 -37.47 50.75
N ARG A 542 -23.59 -37.51 49.73
CA ARG A 542 -23.32 -38.64 48.84
C ARG A 542 -24.44 -39.00 47.87
N THR A 543 -25.46 -38.15 47.72
CA THR A 543 -26.45 -38.33 46.65
C THR A 543 -25.86 -37.95 45.30
N TYR A 544 -26.08 -38.80 44.30
CA TYR A 544 -25.74 -38.53 42.90
C TYR A 544 -26.83 -37.68 42.29
N ILE A 545 -26.45 -36.66 41.52
CA ILE A 545 -27.40 -35.79 40.84
C ILE A 545 -27.02 -35.56 39.39
N THR A 546 -28.03 -35.30 38.58
CA THR A 546 -27.94 -34.72 37.24
C THR A 546 -29.02 -33.64 37.19
N GLN A 547 -28.63 -32.40 36.91
CA GLN A 547 -29.54 -31.24 36.89
C GLN A 547 -29.30 -30.42 35.63
N VAL A 548 -30.39 -29.86 35.09
CA VAL A 548 -30.35 -28.93 33.97
C VAL A 548 -30.79 -27.55 34.47
N TYR A 549 -29.98 -26.55 34.16
CA TYR A 549 -30.21 -25.15 34.46
C TYR A 549 -30.56 -24.43 33.17
N ARG A 550 -31.78 -23.92 33.09
CA ARG A 550 -32.27 -23.16 31.94
C ARG A 550 -31.74 -21.74 31.98
N ASN A 551 -31.26 -21.25 30.85
CA ASN A 551 -30.84 -19.88 30.64
C ASN A 551 -32.03 -18.98 30.28
N ARG A 552 -32.36 -18.05 31.18
CA ARG A 552 -33.47 -17.10 30.98
C ARG A 552 -33.05 -15.80 30.30
N GLY A 553 -31.78 -15.68 29.92
CA GLY A 553 -31.18 -14.44 29.45
C GLY A 553 -30.74 -13.52 30.59
N GLY A 554 -30.00 -12.45 30.26
CA GLY A 554 -29.47 -11.52 31.25
C GLY A 554 -28.47 -12.13 32.23
N GLY A 555 -27.89 -13.29 31.87
CA GLY A 555 -26.94 -14.04 32.69
C GLY A 555 -27.56 -14.86 33.83
N GLU A 556 -28.87 -15.14 33.77
CA GLU A 556 -29.58 -15.93 34.79
C GLU A 556 -29.74 -17.41 34.39
N LEU A 557 -29.24 -18.31 35.25
CA LEU A 557 -29.45 -19.77 35.15
C LEU A 557 -30.40 -20.25 36.26
N VAL A 558 -31.48 -20.94 35.87
CA VAL A 558 -32.52 -21.42 36.79
C VAL A 558 -32.67 -22.93 36.68
N GLU A 559 -32.58 -23.64 37.82
CA GLU A 559 -32.78 -25.09 37.87
C GLU A 559 -34.21 -25.46 37.41
N THR A 560 -34.30 -26.47 36.54
CA THR A 560 -35.55 -26.79 35.83
C THR A 560 -36.45 -27.78 36.56
N GLY A 561 -35.95 -28.45 37.60
CA GLY A 561 -36.64 -29.54 38.30
C GLY A 561 -36.82 -30.83 37.49
N ILE A 562 -36.18 -30.95 36.32
CA ILE A 562 -36.28 -32.16 35.49
C ILE A 562 -35.68 -33.34 36.25
N ALA A 563 -36.47 -34.40 36.45
CA ALA A 563 -36.04 -35.61 37.13
C ALA A 563 -35.14 -36.45 36.23
N LEU A 564 -33.83 -36.37 36.45
CA LEU A 564 -32.83 -37.18 35.76
C LEU A 564 -32.14 -38.16 36.73
N PRO A 565 -31.75 -39.35 36.27
CA PRO A 565 -30.90 -40.24 37.06
C PRO A 565 -29.61 -39.54 37.46
N GLY A 566 -29.23 -39.65 38.74
CA GLY A 566 -27.98 -39.09 39.23
C GLY A 566 -26.77 -39.84 38.69
N VAL A 567 -25.82 -39.12 38.09
CA VAL A 567 -24.58 -39.68 37.54
C VAL A 567 -23.39 -38.88 38.08
N ALA A 568 -22.23 -39.53 38.23
CA ALA A 568 -20.96 -38.87 38.51
C ALA A 568 -19.86 -39.44 37.62
N MET A 569 -18.81 -38.67 37.38
CA MET A 569 -17.65 -39.06 36.55
C MET A 569 -17.99 -39.39 35.08
N GLY A 570 -19.04 -38.76 34.55
CA GLY A 570 -19.42 -38.86 33.13
C GLY A 570 -18.38 -38.34 32.17
#